data_AF-A0A8H7KCG6-F1
#
_entry.id   AF-A0A8H7KCG6-F1
#
_cell.length_a   1.000
_cell.length_b   1.000
_cell.length_c   1.000
_cell.angle_alpha   90.00
_cell.angle_beta   90.00
_cell.angle_gamma   90.00
#
_symmetry.space_group_name_H-M   'P 1'
#
loop_
_entity.id
_entity.type
_entity.pdbx_description
1 polymer ?
#
loop_
_entity_poly.entity_id
_entity_poly.type
_entity_poly.pdbx_seq_one_letter_code
_entity_poly.pdbx_strand_id
1 'polypeptide(L)'
;MFHQANMYQEGVASRTIGDQTRKMSLVMIWTEVVTQEFLRLTNWPLKTITQKDLAVYFTDRMALDGCNPKMSYIRSTDGNSIESVVVTADGNSCSVPVPVTIPSGAVTADGGSATADVVGAEPPSSGLRSAVPQLP
;
A
#
# COMPACT_ATOMS: atom_id res chain seq x y z
N MET A 1 -5.32 14.30 -13.44
CA MET A 1 -4.30 14.71 -14.43
C MET A 1 -4.29 16.22 -14.49
N PHE A 2 -3.11 16.83 -14.41
CA PHE A 2 -2.93 18.29 -14.49
C PHE A 2 -2.05 18.63 -15.69
N HIS A 3 -2.07 19.89 -16.09
CA HIS A 3 -1.22 20.45 -17.16
C HIS A 3 -0.42 21.64 -16.64
N GLN A 4 0.59 22.06 -17.39
CA GLN A 4 1.46 23.19 -17.05
C GLN A 4 0.69 24.49 -16.75
N ALA A 5 -0.42 24.74 -17.45
CA ALA A 5 -1.26 25.92 -17.20
C ALA A 5 -1.88 25.93 -15.79
N ASN A 6 -2.09 24.76 -15.19
CA ASN A 6 -2.63 24.65 -13.82
C ASN A 6 -1.60 25.02 -12.74
N MET A 7 -0.34 25.24 -13.11
CA MET A 7 0.74 25.65 -12.21
C MET A 7 0.83 27.17 -12.02
N TYR A 8 0.14 27.97 -12.84
CA TYR A 8 0.26 29.44 -12.78
C TYR A 8 -0.17 30.00 -11.41
N GLN A 9 0.72 30.79 -10.78
CA GLN A 9 0.56 31.28 -9.40
C GLN A 9 0.93 32.76 -9.22
N GLU A 10 1.91 33.29 -9.96
CA GLU A 10 2.50 34.60 -9.65
C GLU A 10 1.50 35.78 -9.73
N GLY A 11 0.65 35.77 -10.76
CA GLY A 11 -0.33 36.83 -11.02
C GLY A 11 -1.73 36.58 -10.45
N VAL A 12 -1.94 35.53 -9.65
CA VAL A 12 -3.25 35.30 -9.04
C VAL A 12 -3.42 36.06 -7.72
N ALA A 13 -4.66 36.37 -7.36
CA ALA A 13 -4.99 36.93 -6.05
C ALA A 13 -4.78 35.88 -4.94
N SER A 14 -4.51 36.35 -3.72
CA SER A 14 -4.47 35.49 -2.53
C SER A 14 -5.85 34.89 -2.23
N ARG A 15 -5.89 33.65 -1.78
CA ARG A 15 -7.12 32.93 -1.38
C ARG A 15 -6.86 32.11 -0.12
N THR A 16 -7.94 31.78 0.58
CA THR A 16 -7.93 30.89 1.74
C THR A 16 -8.52 29.54 1.36
N ILE A 17 -7.77 28.45 1.57
CA ILE A 17 -8.20 27.06 1.39
C ILE A 17 -7.85 26.30 2.67
N GLY A 18 -8.88 25.90 3.43
CA GLY A 18 -8.68 25.36 4.77
C GLY A 18 -7.99 26.35 5.70
N ASP A 19 -6.88 25.94 6.29
CA ASP A 19 -6.04 26.77 7.17
C ASP A 19 -4.95 27.57 6.43
N GLN A 20 -4.82 27.38 5.11
CA GLN A 20 -3.79 28.04 4.30
C GLN A 20 -4.32 29.30 3.61
N THR A 21 -3.67 30.44 3.82
CA THR A 21 -3.96 31.70 3.08
C THR A 21 -2.73 32.20 2.32
N ARG A 22 -2.77 32.09 0.99
CA ARG A 22 -1.67 32.51 0.09
C ARG A 22 -2.14 32.60 -1.36
N LYS A 23 -1.29 33.11 -2.25
CA LYS A 23 -1.46 32.93 -3.70
C LYS A 23 -1.24 31.45 -4.05
N MET A 24 -2.22 30.79 -4.66
CA MET A 24 -2.17 29.37 -5.00
C MET A 24 -2.56 29.15 -6.46
N SER A 25 -1.85 28.25 -7.15
CA SER A 25 -2.25 27.77 -8.47
C SER A 25 -3.45 26.80 -8.37
N LEU A 26 -4.06 26.46 -9.51
CA LEU A 26 -5.19 25.51 -9.53
C LEU A 26 -4.81 24.14 -9.00
N VAL A 27 -3.59 23.64 -9.31
CA VAL A 27 -3.14 22.36 -8.77
C VAL A 27 -2.92 22.43 -7.26
N MET A 28 -2.42 23.55 -6.73
CA MET A 28 -2.24 23.72 -5.29
C MET A 28 -3.60 23.72 -4.59
N ILE A 29 -4.57 24.47 -5.11
CA ILE A 29 -5.93 24.53 -4.54
C ILE A 29 -6.55 23.13 -4.51
N TRP A 30 -6.48 22.38 -5.61
CA TRP A 30 -7.02 21.01 -5.65
C TRP A 30 -6.31 20.10 -4.66
N THR A 31 -4.98 20.14 -4.60
CA THR A 31 -4.18 19.31 -3.69
C THR A 31 -4.49 19.61 -2.23
N GLU A 32 -4.65 20.88 -1.85
CA GLU A 32 -5.03 21.29 -0.49
C GLU A 32 -6.40 20.72 -0.12
N VAL A 33 -7.41 20.91 -0.98
CA VAL A 33 -8.78 20.41 -0.72
C VAL A 33 -8.78 18.89 -0.55
N VAL A 34 -8.14 18.15 -1.45
CA VAL A 34 -8.16 16.67 -1.41
C VAL A 34 -7.34 16.13 -0.24
N THR A 35 -6.14 16.68 0.00
CA THR A 35 -5.25 16.19 1.07
C THR A 35 -5.85 16.45 2.44
N GLN A 36 -6.40 17.65 2.67
CA GLN A 36 -7.04 17.98 3.94
C GLN A 36 -8.28 17.12 4.20
N GLU A 37 -9.11 16.87 3.18
CA GLU A 37 -10.27 16.00 3.33
C GLU A 37 -9.87 14.53 3.58
N PHE A 38 -8.84 14.03 2.90
CA PHE A 38 -8.31 12.69 3.14
C PHE A 38 -7.83 12.54 4.58
N LEU A 39 -7.04 13.50 5.07
CA LEU A 39 -6.51 13.49 6.44
C LEU A 39 -7.57 13.76 7.52
N ARG A 40 -8.70 14.38 7.16
CA ARG A 40 -9.87 14.51 8.05
C ARG A 40 -10.55 13.16 8.30
N LEU A 41 -10.50 12.27 7.30
CA LEU A 41 -11.19 10.96 7.33
C LEU A 41 -10.31 9.83 7.86
N THR A 42 -9.00 9.90 7.67
CA THR A 42 -8.07 8.85 8.06
C THR A 42 -6.68 9.40 8.41
N ASN A 43 -5.91 8.63 9.16
CA ASN A 43 -4.50 8.88 9.45
C ASN A 43 -3.55 8.07 8.53
N TRP A 44 -4.08 7.48 7.46
CA TRP A 44 -3.29 6.70 6.50
C TRP A 44 -2.27 7.58 5.76
N PRO A 45 -1.11 7.02 5.38
CA PRO A 45 -0.09 7.78 4.66
C PRO A 45 -0.53 8.10 3.22
N LEU A 46 -0.13 9.28 2.72
CA LEU A 46 -0.17 9.61 1.30
C LEU A 46 1.23 9.45 0.71
N LYS A 47 1.42 8.44 -0.13
CA LYS A 47 2.71 8.14 -0.77
C LYS A 47 2.64 8.45 -2.26
N THR A 48 3.49 9.37 -2.72
CA THR A 48 3.71 9.59 -4.16
C THR A 48 4.74 8.59 -4.67
N ILE A 49 4.45 7.95 -5.80
CA ILE A 49 5.37 7.03 -6.48
C ILE A 49 5.62 7.50 -7.91
N THR A 50 6.75 7.10 -8.50
CA THR A 50 7.05 7.44 -9.89
C THR A 50 6.12 6.69 -10.85
N GLN A 51 5.93 7.19 -12.06
CA GLN A 51 5.13 6.48 -13.08
C GLN A 51 5.73 5.11 -13.42
N LYS A 52 7.06 4.98 -13.38
CA LYS A 52 7.76 3.71 -13.57
C LYS A 52 7.37 2.71 -12.48
N ASP A 53 7.44 3.12 -11.22
CA ASP A 53 7.10 2.25 -10.10
C ASP A 53 5.61 1.92 -10.07
N LEU A 54 4.75 2.88 -10.47
CA LEU A 54 3.32 2.64 -10.66
C LEU A 54 3.05 1.57 -11.73
N ALA A 55 3.78 1.60 -12.85
CA ALA A 55 3.65 0.59 -13.90
C ALA A 55 4.05 -0.79 -13.39
N VAL A 56 5.17 -0.90 -12.65
CA VAL A 56 5.60 -2.15 -12.01
C VAL A 56 4.54 -2.64 -11.02
N TYR A 57 4.01 -1.75 -10.18
CA TYR A 57 2.97 -2.10 -9.21
C TYR A 57 1.72 -2.69 -9.89
N PHE A 58 1.27 -2.11 -11.00
CA PHE A 58 0.14 -2.64 -11.75
C PHE A 58 0.43 -4.01 -12.39
N THR A 59 1.62 -4.21 -12.96
CA THR A 59 1.99 -5.51 -13.54
C THR A 59 2.17 -6.58 -12.46
N ASP A 60 2.74 -6.22 -11.32
CA ASP A 60 2.89 -7.12 -10.18
C ASP A 60 1.53 -7.51 -9.61
N ARG A 61 0.59 -6.56 -9.52
CA ARG A 61 -0.77 -6.84 -9.11
C ARG A 61 -1.48 -7.81 -10.07
N MET A 62 -1.32 -7.61 -11.38
CA MET A 62 -1.88 -8.52 -12.39
C MET A 62 -1.29 -9.93 -12.24
N ALA A 63 0.02 -10.05 -12.05
CA ALA A 63 0.68 -11.33 -11.85
C ALA A 63 0.22 -12.03 -10.55
N LEU A 64 0.08 -11.26 -9.46
CA LEU A 64 -0.42 -11.75 -8.17
C LEU A 64 -1.83 -12.31 -8.30
N ASP A 65 -2.74 -11.57 -8.94
CA ASP A 65 -4.13 -12.01 -9.12
C ASP A 65 -4.19 -13.32 -9.93
N GLY A 66 -3.29 -13.48 -10.91
CA GLY A 66 -3.14 -14.71 -11.69
C GLY A 66 -2.63 -15.92 -10.90
N CYS A 67 -2.02 -15.72 -9.73
CA CYS A 67 -1.58 -16.79 -8.82
C CYS A 67 -2.71 -17.34 -7.93
N ASN A 68 -3.91 -16.73 -7.96
CA ASN A 68 -5.06 -17.09 -7.14
C ASN A 68 -4.72 -17.28 -5.64
N PRO A 69 -4.11 -16.28 -4.98
CA PRO A 69 -3.66 -16.42 -3.60
C PRO A 69 -4.85 -16.65 -2.65
N LYS A 70 -4.65 -17.52 -1.66
CA LYS A 70 -5.63 -17.86 -0.62
C LYS A 70 -4.99 -17.74 0.74
N MET A 71 -5.80 -17.34 1.72
CA MET A 71 -5.39 -17.24 3.11
C MET A 71 -6.34 -18.03 4.00
N SER A 72 -5.78 -18.77 4.95
CA SER A 72 -6.49 -19.32 6.09
C SER A 72 -5.71 -19.00 7.38
N TYR A 73 -6.34 -19.18 8.53
CA TYR A 73 -5.71 -18.97 9.83
C TYR A 73 -5.92 -20.18 10.73
N ILE A 74 -4.94 -20.45 11.58
CA ILE A 74 -4.99 -21.50 12.59
C ILE A 74 -5.25 -20.82 13.93
N ARG A 75 -6.27 -21.31 14.65
CA ARG A 75 -6.60 -20.84 16.00
C ARG A 75 -5.93 -21.72 17.04
N SER A 76 -5.73 -21.15 18.22
CA SER A 76 -5.34 -21.90 19.41
C SER A 76 -6.34 -23.01 19.74
N THR A 77 -5.89 -24.01 20.49
CA THR A 77 -6.72 -25.16 20.90
C THR A 77 -7.98 -24.74 21.68
N ASP A 78 -7.90 -23.66 22.45
CA ASP A 78 -9.04 -23.08 23.18
C ASP A 78 -9.90 -22.15 22.30
N GLY A 79 -9.48 -21.89 21.06
CA GLY A 79 -10.12 -21.02 20.10
C GLY A 79 -9.96 -19.52 20.37
N ASN A 80 -9.32 -19.09 21.45
CA ASN A 80 -9.36 -17.68 21.84
C ASN A 80 -8.38 -16.77 21.08
N SER A 81 -7.41 -17.33 20.36
CA SER A 81 -6.45 -16.55 19.58
C SER A 81 -6.18 -17.16 18.21
N ILE A 82 -5.60 -16.35 17.31
CA ILE A 82 -5.00 -16.80 16.06
C ILE A 82 -3.52 -17.03 16.33
N GLU A 83 -3.03 -18.24 16.07
CA GLU A 83 -1.62 -18.62 16.27
C GLU A 83 -0.79 -18.44 15.01
N SER A 84 -1.38 -18.70 13.84
CA SER A 84 -0.68 -18.55 12.56
C SER A 84 -1.63 -18.29 11.40
N VAL A 85 -1.05 -17.79 10.31
CA VAL A 85 -1.71 -17.57 9.02
C VAL A 85 -1.02 -18.45 7.99
N VAL A 86 -1.81 -19.18 7.20
CA VAL A 86 -1.32 -19.99 6.09
C VAL A 86 -1.70 -19.29 4.78
N VAL A 87 -0.70 -18.98 3.98
CA VAL A 87 -0.88 -18.38 2.66
C VAL A 87 -0.48 -19.40 1.60
N THR A 88 -1.36 -19.57 0.62
CA THR A 88 -1.15 -20.48 -0.51
C THR A 88 -1.45 -19.75 -1.82
N ALA A 89 -0.98 -20.32 -2.92
CA ALA A 89 -1.25 -19.89 -4.28
C ALA A 89 -1.32 -21.15 -5.16
N ASP A 90 -1.66 -21.02 -6.43
CA ASP A 90 -1.62 -22.16 -7.35
C ASP A 90 -0.20 -22.77 -7.39
N GLY A 91 -0.11 -24.07 -7.12
CA GLY A 91 1.18 -24.77 -6.99
C GLY A 91 2.06 -24.30 -5.81
N ASN A 92 1.50 -23.57 -4.84
CA ASN A 92 2.21 -22.96 -3.71
C ASN A 92 3.38 -22.03 -4.13
N SER A 93 3.25 -21.38 -5.29
CA SER A 93 4.25 -20.47 -5.82
C SER A 93 3.62 -19.26 -6.50
N CYS A 94 4.34 -18.14 -6.51
CA CYS A 94 3.98 -16.95 -7.27
C CYS A 94 5.25 -16.18 -7.63
N SER A 95 5.29 -15.57 -8.81
CA SER A 95 6.45 -14.79 -9.28
C SER A 95 6.64 -13.48 -8.51
N VAL A 96 5.58 -13.01 -7.85
CA VAL A 96 5.54 -11.80 -7.04
C VAL A 96 5.17 -12.12 -5.59
N PRO A 97 5.52 -11.25 -4.62
CA PRO A 97 5.15 -11.47 -3.23
C PRO A 97 3.63 -11.44 -3.04
N VAL A 98 3.11 -12.28 -2.17
CA VAL A 98 1.71 -12.24 -1.74
C VAL A 98 1.61 -11.30 -0.53
N PRO A 99 0.86 -10.19 -0.61
CA PRO A 99 0.71 -9.26 0.50
C PRO A 99 -0.21 -9.85 1.58
N VAL A 100 0.23 -9.76 2.83
CA VAL A 100 -0.56 -10.12 4.02
C VAL A 100 -0.56 -8.93 4.97
N THR A 101 -1.74 -8.45 5.34
CA THR A 101 -1.89 -7.42 6.38
C THR A 101 -2.20 -8.09 7.71
N ILE A 102 -1.41 -7.77 8.74
CA ILE A 102 -1.65 -8.23 10.12
C ILE A 102 -1.97 -7.02 11.00
N PRO A 103 -2.87 -7.17 12.01
CA PRO A 103 -3.31 -6.03 12.82
C PRO A 103 -2.20 -5.44 13.70
N SER A 104 -1.20 -6.25 14.08
CA SER A 104 -0.05 -5.83 14.87
C SER A 104 1.04 -6.91 14.86
N GLY A 105 2.30 -6.52 15.06
CA GLY A 105 3.43 -7.43 15.22
C GLY A 105 4.26 -7.60 13.94
N ALA A 106 5.16 -8.59 13.96
CA ALA A 106 5.99 -8.97 12.82
C ALA A 106 5.66 -10.39 12.39
N VAL A 107 5.69 -10.65 11.08
CA VAL A 107 5.48 -11.99 10.51
C VAL A 107 6.84 -12.62 10.23
N THR A 108 7.03 -13.85 10.67
CA THR A 108 8.09 -14.73 10.16
C THR A 108 7.48 -15.74 9.21
N ALA A 109 8.12 -15.95 8.06
CA ALA A 109 7.70 -16.96 7.09
C ALA A 109 8.44 -18.27 7.37
N ASP A 110 7.70 -19.38 7.51
CA ASP A 110 8.30 -20.71 7.52
C ASP A 110 8.45 -21.21 6.07
N GLY A 111 9.68 -21.52 5.65
CA GLY A 111 9.96 -21.91 4.27
C GLY A 111 9.82 -20.77 3.24
N GLY A 112 10.15 -19.52 3.60
CA GLY A 112 10.01 -18.36 2.71
C GLY A 112 10.78 -17.12 3.17
N SER A 113 10.58 -16.00 2.47
CA SER A 113 10.99 -14.67 2.95
C SER A 113 9.79 -13.78 3.16
N ALA A 114 9.80 -13.04 4.28
CA ALA A 114 8.84 -12.00 4.59
C ALA A 114 9.53 -10.64 4.50
N THR A 115 8.94 -9.71 3.75
CA THR A 115 9.38 -8.31 3.72
C THR A 115 8.29 -7.44 4.31
N ALA A 116 8.57 -6.75 5.41
CA ALA A 116 7.62 -5.83 6.02
C ALA A 116 7.47 -4.57 5.16
N ASP A 117 6.24 -4.11 4.98
CA ASP A 117 5.88 -2.80 4.46
C ASP A 117 4.96 -2.11 5.46
N VAL A 118 5.49 -1.07 6.10
CA VAL A 118 4.82 -0.28 7.12
C VAL A 118 5.18 1.18 6.90
N VAL A 119 4.20 1.98 6.49
CA VAL A 119 4.32 3.42 6.31
C VAL A 119 3.36 4.15 7.25
N GLY A 120 3.92 4.95 8.16
CA GLY A 120 3.11 5.74 9.09
C GLY A 120 2.28 4.87 10.05
N ALA A 121 0.96 5.13 10.12
CA ALA A 121 0.04 4.50 11.08
C ALA A 121 -0.84 3.40 10.45
N GLU A 122 -0.53 2.95 9.23
CA GLU A 122 -1.26 1.84 8.63
C GLU A 122 -0.96 0.51 9.34
N PRO A 123 -1.90 -0.45 9.35
CA PRO A 123 -1.63 -1.79 9.87
C PRO A 123 -0.44 -2.42 9.15
N PRO A 124 0.49 -3.09 9.84
CA PRO A 124 1.65 -3.68 9.20
C PRO A 124 1.26 -4.65 8.08
N SER A 125 1.89 -4.49 6.91
CA SER A 125 1.78 -5.44 5.82
C SER A 125 3.09 -6.19 5.61
N SER A 126 3.03 -7.40 5.11
CA SER A 126 4.18 -8.24 4.82
C SER A 126 4.02 -8.89 3.45
N GLY A 127 4.96 -8.66 2.56
CA GLY A 127 5.07 -9.42 1.32
C GLY A 127 5.71 -10.77 1.61
N LEU A 128 4.96 -11.85 1.42
CA LEU A 128 5.44 -13.22 1.58
C LEU A 128 5.85 -13.78 0.21
N ARG A 129 7.08 -14.26 0.11
CA ARG A 129 7.52 -15.13 -1.00
C ARG A 129 7.71 -16.54 -0.46
N SER A 130 7.06 -17.50 -1.11
CA SER A 130 7.32 -18.94 -0.90
C SER A 130 8.78 -19.23 -1.31
N ALA A 131 9.57 -19.86 -0.44
CA ALA A 131 10.85 -20.43 -0.86
C ALA A 131 10.52 -21.71 -1.63
N VAL A 132 10.37 -21.59 -2.93
CA VAL A 132 10.59 -22.75 -3.78
C VAL A 132 12.06 -23.15 -3.59
N PRO A 133 12.38 -24.42 -3.26
CA PRO A 133 13.75 -24.87 -3.29
C PRO A 133 14.25 -24.68 -4.73
N GLN A 134 15.26 -23.83 -4.92
CA GLN A 134 16.08 -23.96 -6.12
C GLN A 134 16.70 -25.35 -6.07
N LEU A 135 16.21 -26.30 -6.86
CA LEU A 135 16.96 -27.52 -7.17
C LEU A 135 16.59 -28.05 -8.56
N PRO A 136 17.55 -28.65 -9.31
CA PRO A 136 19.01 -28.67 -9.08
C PRO A 136 19.77 -27.54 -9.79
#